data_AF-A0A537FA92-F1
#
_entry.id   AF-A0A537FA92-F1
#
_cell.length_a   1.000
_cell.length_b   1.000
_cell.length_c   1.000
_cell.angle_alpha   90.00
_cell.angle_beta   90.00
_cell.angle_gamma   90.00
#
_symmetry.space_group_name_H-M   'P 1'
#
loop_
_entity.id
_entity.type
_entity.pdbx_description
1 polymer ?
#
loop_
_entity_poly.entity_id
_entity_poly.type
_entity_poly.pdbx_seq_one_letter_code
_entity_poly.pdbx_strand_id
1 'polypeptide(L)'
;MYGKHQSWVRLCRDPNNISSHVYNPARLQTVRECITVSGIVNNVIVEDDGDYHVWFHVDPQYASLPNRANNDYRQGDLLAEIICATTITQQDAVLACENYTNQILPIPNSNQNITVTGPYVLDNVHGWMEVHPVYFLSIS
;
A
#
# COMPACT_ATOMS: atom_id res chain seq x y z
N MET A 1 -38.70 -10.34 10.35
CA MET A 1 -37.61 -9.63 11.04
C MET A 1 -36.47 -10.61 11.29
N TYR A 2 -35.25 -10.08 11.46
CA TYR A 2 -33.93 -10.73 11.47
C TYR A 2 -33.28 -10.88 10.09
N GLY A 3 -32.74 -9.75 9.62
CA GLY A 3 -31.77 -9.71 8.54
C GLY A 3 -30.46 -10.32 9.00
N LYS A 4 -29.87 -11.16 8.13
CA LYS A 4 -28.55 -11.73 8.32
C LYS A 4 -27.52 -10.62 8.07
N HIS A 5 -26.83 -10.18 9.12
CA HIS A 5 -25.57 -9.48 8.97
C HIS A 5 -24.55 -10.49 8.44
N GLN A 6 -24.44 -10.62 7.12
CA GLN A 6 -23.21 -11.12 6.50
C GLN A 6 -22.15 -10.06 6.76
N SER A 7 -21.32 -10.28 7.77
CA SER A 7 -20.02 -9.60 7.85
C SER A 7 -19.26 -10.01 6.60
N TRP A 8 -19.15 -9.10 5.63
CA TRP A 8 -18.29 -9.29 4.48
C TRP A 8 -16.85 -9.39 5.00
N VAL A 9 -16.37 -10.61 5.21
CA VAL A 9 -14.93 -10.86 5.19
C VAL A 9 -14.52 -10.42 3.78
N ARG A 10 -13.97 -9.20 3.64
CA ARG A 10 -13.32 -8.80 2.41
C ARG A 10 -12.18 -9.79 2.24
N LEU A 11 -12.40 -10.78 1.38
CA LEU A 11 -11.31 -11.61 0.90
C LEU A 11 -10.34 -10.62 0.29
N CYS A 12 -9.11 -10.62 0.80
CA CYS A 12 -8.05 -9.80 0.27
C CYS A 12 -7.62 -10.36 -1.08
N ARG A 13 -8.41 -10.00 -2.07
CA ARG A 13 -8.27 -10.33 -3.47
C ARG A 13 -8.11 -9.02 -4.19
N ASP A 14 -7.23 -9.03 -5.19
CA ASP A 14 -6.98 -7.89 -6.07
C ASP A 14 -8.29 -7.32 -6.64
N PRO A 15 -8.79 -6.19 -6.11
CA PRO A 15 -10.06 -5.65 -6.54
C PRO A 15 -9.85 -4.86 -7.82
N ASN A 16 -10.61 -5.13 -8.89
CA ASN A 16 -10.46 -4.41 -10.16
C ASN A 16 -9.06 -4.54 -10.82
N ASN A 17 -8.32 -5.62 -10.53
CA ASN A 17 -7.03 -5.91 -11.16
C ASN A 17 -5.97 -4.80 -10.92
N ILE A 18 -5.94 -4.20 -9.72
CA ILE A 18 -4.98 -3.15 -9.35
C ILE A 18 -3.55 -3.65 -9.54
N SER A 19 -3.26 -4.93 -9.26
CA SER A 19 -1.90 -5.46 -9.41
C SER A 19 -1.36 -5.43 -10.84
N SER A 20 -2.21 -5.33 -11.88
CA SER A 20 -1.72 -5.16 -13.26
C SER A 20 -1.25 -3.75 -13.57
N HIS A 21 -1.48 -2.79 -12.67
CA HIS A 21 -1.17 -1.38 -12.86
C HIS A 21 0.06 -0.92 -12.06
N VAL A 22 0.73 -1.85 -11.36
CA VAL A 22 2.00 -1.58 -10.69
C VAL A 22 3.07 -1.26 -11.72
N TYR A 23 3.73 -0.11 -11.58
CA TYR A 23 4.91 0.20 -12.37
C TYR A 23 6.12 -0.63 -11.90
N ASN A 24 6.84 -1.20 -12.87
CA ASN A 24 8.01 -2.07 -12.66
C ASN A 24 7.78 -3.23 -11.66
N PRO A 25 6.79 -4.12 -11.88
CA PRO A 25 6.43 -5.16 -10.93
C PRO A 25 7.53 -6.22 -10.73
N ALA A 26 8.48 -6.32 -11.67
CA ALA A 26 9.62 -7.24 -11.57
C ALA A 26 10.55 -6.93 -10.38
N ARG A 27 10.48 -5.70 -9.82
CA ARG A 27 11.23 -5.34 -8.60
C ARG A 27 10.66 -6.00 -7.35
N LEU A 28 9.38 -6.38 -7.36
CA LEU A 28 8.65 -6.85 -6.18
C LEU A 28 8.69 -8.36 -6.04
N GLN A 29 9.07 -8.83 -4.86
CA GLN A 29 8.92 -10.22 -4.45
C GLN A 29 7.77 -10.34 -3.44
N THR A 30 6.70 -11.03 -3.83
CA THR A 30 5.59 -11.30 -2.91
C THR A 30 6.01 -12.25 -1.79
N VAL A 31 5.83 -11.80 -0.54
CA VAL A 31 6.08 -12.60 0.67
C VAL A 31 4.77 -13.18 1.21
N ARG A 32 3.69 -12.40 1.16
CA ARG A 32 2.32 -12.88 1.41
C ARG A 32 1.38 -12.22 0.40
N GLU A 33 0.52 -13.02 -0.20
CA GLU A 33 -0.50 -12.53 -1.14
C GLU A 33 -1.43 -11.49 -0.51
N CYS A 34 -1.58 -11.55 0.81
CA CYS A 34 -2.29 -10.53 1.55
C CYS A 34 -1.85 -10.39 3.00
N ILE A 35 -1.81 -9.14 3.47
CA ILE A 35 -1.96 -8.78 4.88
C ILE A 35 -3.01 -7.67 5.06
N THR A 36 -3.53 -7.55 6.28
CA THR A 36 -4.16 -6.33 6.79
C THR A 36 -3.35 -5.85 7.98
N VAL A 37 -2.90 -4.60 7.93
CA VAL A 37 -2.01 -3.99 8.93
C VAL A 37 -2.53 -2.61 9.29
N SER A 38 -2.46 -2.26 10.57
CA SER A 38 -2.81 -0.93 11.06
C SER A 38 -1.61 -0.24 11.68
N GLY A 39 -1.68 1.09 11.77
CA GLY A 39 -0.64 1.93 12.33
C GLY A 39 -0.91 3.41 12.14
N ILE A 40 0.08 4.24 12.43
CA ILE A 40 -0.01 5.71 12.39
C ILE A 40 0.86 6.25 11.26
N VAL A 41 0.28 7.07 10.38
CA VAL A 41 1.00 7.68 9.26
C VAL A 41 2.06 8.64 9.78
N ASN A 42 3.30 8.43 9.35
CA ASN A 42 4.40 9.33 9.62
C ASN A 42 4.48 10.41 8.52
N ASN A 43 4.51 10.00 7.25
CA ASN A 43 4.63 10.89 6.11
C ASN A 43 3.92 10.35 4.86
N VAL A 44 3.50 11.25 3.98
CA VAL A 44 2.93 10.94 2.67
C VAL A 44 3.69 11.71 1.61
N ILE A 45 4.22 11.00 0.61
CA ILE A 45 5.02 11.55 -0.48
C ILE A 45 4.30 11.26 -1.80
N VAL A 46 4.28 12.23 -2.70
CA VAL A 46 3.87 12.04 -4.10
C VAL A 46 5.12 11.70 -4.89
N GLU A 47 5.08 10.59 -5.62
CA GLU A 47 6.20 10.12 -6.44
C GLU A 47 5.93 10.39 -7.93
N ASP A 48 7.02 10.45 -8.70
CA ASP A 48 6.97 10.82 -10.12
C ASP A 48 6.22 9.80 -11.00
N ASP A 49 6.11 8.55 -10.57
CA ASP A 49 5.35 7.49 -11.24
C ASP A 49 3.83 7.60 -11.06
N GLY A 50 3.37 8.56 -10.27
CA GLY A 50 1.96 8.82 -10.01
C GLY A 50 1.45 8.21 -8.71
N ASP A 51 2.31 7.55 -7.93
CA ASP A 51 1.92 6.85 -6.72
C ASP A 51 1.98 7.77 -5.49
N TYR A 52 1.25 7.40 -4.44
CA TYR A 52 1.51 7.91 -3.09
C TYR A 52 2.31 6.89 -2.31
N HIS A 53 3.44 7.33 -1.77
CA HIS A 53 4.17 6.63 -0.74
C HIS A 53 3.66 7.04 0.65
N VAL A 54 2.90 6.17 1.30
CA VAL A 54 2.40 6.36 2.66
C VAL A 54 3.30 5.58 3.62
N TRP A 55 4.20 6.30 4.32
CA TRP A 55 5.05 5.74 5.36
C TRP A 55 4.31 5.78 6.69
N PHE A 56 4.23 4.65 7.39
CA PHE A 56 3.50 4.56 8.65
C PHE A 56 4.16 3.61 9.65
N HIS A 57 4.08 4.00 10.92
CA HIS A 57 4.54 3.18 12.03
C HIS A 57 3.45 2.17 12.38
N VAL A 58 3.75 0.88 12.23
CA VAL A 58 2.78 -0.19 12.46
C VAL A 58 2.42 -0.34 13.94
N ASP A 59 1.20 -0.77 14.24
CA ASP A 59 0.80 -1.08 15.62
C ASP A 59 1.69 -2.18 16.22
N PRO A 60 1.88 -2.23 17.56
CA PRO A 60 2.83 -3.14 18.20
C PRO A 60 2.66 -4.63 17.84
N GLN A 61 1.43 -5.07 17.57
CA GLN A 61 1.14 -6.46 17.16
C GLN A 61 1.71 -6.83 15.77
N TYR A 62 2.11 -5.85 14.96
CA TYR A 62 2.68 -6.01 13.63
C TYR A 62 4.17 -5.65 13.56
N ALA A 63 4.83 -5.43 14.70
CA ALA A 63 6.23 -4.99 14.76
C ALA A 63 7.24 -5.92 14.06
N SER A 64 6.84 -7.13 13.66
CA SER A 64 7.64 -8.06 12.87
C SER A 64 7.57 -7.84 11.35
N LEU A 65 6.72 -6.93 10.85
CA LEU A 65 6.56 -6.68 9.41
C LEU A 65 7.66 -5.79 8.82
N PRO A 66 8.12 -4.70 9.48
CA PRO A 66 9.27 -3.96 9.00
C PRO A 66 10.53 -4.83 9.05
N ASN A 67 11.38 -4.76 8.03
CA ASN A 67 12.66 -5.46 8.01
C ASN A 67 13.82 -4.53 8.41
N ARG A 68 15.07 -5.02 8.27
CA ARG A 68 16.27 -4.22 8.57
C ARG A 68 16.36 -2.93 7.74
N ALA A 69 16.02 -2.96 6.46
CA ALA A 69 16.06 -1.76 5.63
C ALA A 69 14.97 -0.74 6.02
N ASN A 70 13.76 -1.21 6.38
CA ASN A 70 12.75 -0.32 6.98
C ASN A 70 13.31 0.36 8.24
N ASN A 71 13.98 -0.39 9.12
CA ASN A 71 14.58 0.16 10.34
C ASN A 71 15.69 1.17 10.05
N ASP A 72 16.65 0.79 9.20
CA ASP A 72 17.85 1.58 8.91
C ASP A 72 17.54 2.88 8.15
N TYR A 73 16.58 2.87 7.21
CA TYR A 73 16.31 3.99 6.31
C TYR A 73 15.01 4.74 6.61
N ARG A 74 14.07 4.10 7.29
CA ARG A 74 12.69 4.59 7.48
C ARG A 74 12.23 4.50 8.93
N GLN A 75 13.17 4.38 9.88
CA GLN A 75 12.88 4.38 11.32
C GLN A 75 11.87 3.29 11.76
N GLY A 76 11.81 2.19 10.99
CA GLY A 76 10.91 1.07 11.24
C GLY A 76 9.51 1.23 10.63
N ASP A 77 9.26 2.28 9.84
CA ASP A 77 7.99 2.43 9.13
C ASP A 77 7.86 1.40 8.00
N LEU A 78 6.62 0.92 7.82
CA LEU A 78 6.23 0.16 6.65
C LEU A 78 5.74 1.13 5.57
N LEU A 79 5.97 0.78 4.30
CA LEU A 79 5.43 1.53 3.16
C LEU A 79 4.07 0.95 2.76
N ALA A 80 3.12 1.80 2.44
CA ALA A 80 1.95 1.46 1.65
C ALA A 80 1.96 2.30 0.37
N GLU A 81 1.93 1.66 -0.80
CA GLU A 81 1.90 2.34 -2.10
C GLU A 81 0.48 2.35 -2.68
N ILE A 82 -0.10 3.55 -2.75
CA ILE A 82 -1.37 3.78 -3.43
C ILE A 82 -1.05 4.18 -4.86
N ILE A 83 -1.26 3.26 -5.79
CA ILE A 83 -0.77 3.42 -7.16
C ILE A 83 -1.67 4.29 -8.04
N CYS A 84 -1.11 4.94 -9.06
CA CYS A 84 -1.83 5.68 -10.10
C CYS A 84 -2.85 6.68 -9.55
N ALA A 85 -2.47 7.41 -8.52
CA ALA A 85 -3.36 8.28 -7.74
C ALA A 85 -3.12 9.78 -8.01
N THR A 86 -2.01 10.12 -8.66
CA THR A 86 -1.57 11.50 -8.91
C THR A 86 -1.16 11.71 -10.37
N THR A 87 -0.60 12.89 -10.68
CA THR A 87 -0.09 13.20 -12.03
C THR A 87 1.26 12.51 -12.23
N ILE A 88 1.35 11.69 -13.27
CA ILE A 88 2.58 10.98 -13.66
C ILE A 88 3.51 11.96 -14.38
N THR A 89 4.72 12.15 -13.87
CA THR A 89 5.81 12.94 -14.47
C THR A 89 6.93 12.05 -15.01
N GLN A 90 7.01 10.80 -14.54
CA GLN A 90 7.93 9.78 -15.03
C GLN A 90 7.39 9.09 -16.29
N GLN A 91 8.07 9.28 -17.42
CA GLN A 91 7.56 8.91 -18.74
C GLN A 91 7.34 7.40 -18.94
N ASP A 92 8.17 6.54 -18.35
CA ASP A 92 8.08 5.09 -18.48
C ASP A 92 7.07 4.45 -17.51
N ALA A 93 6.52 5.22 -16.55
CA ALA A 93 5.43 4.78 -15.68
C ALA A 93 4.05 4.96 -16.30
N VAL A 94 3.90 5.84 -17.30
CA VAL A 94 2.61 6.24 -17.89
C VAL A 94 1.76 5.05 -18.33
N LEU A 95 2.37 4.04 -18.97
CA LEU A 95 1.63 2.87 -19.48
C LEU A 95 1.08 1.98 -18.38
N ALA A 96 1.70 1.95 -17.19
CA ALA A 96 1.23 1.11 -16.08
C ALA A 96 -0.17 1.57 -15.61
N CYS A 97 -0.42 2.87 -15.63
CA CYS A 97 -1.68 3.48 -15.19
C CYS A 97 -2.71 3.65 -16.32
N GLU A 98 -2.43 3.19 -17.54
CA GLU A 98 -3.35 3.36 -18.66
C GLU A 98 -4.68 2.64 -18.43
N ASN A 99 -5.80 3.32 -18.69
CA ASN A 99 -7.17 2.83 -18.47
C ASN A 99 -7.49 2.40 -17.02
N TYR A 100 -6.69 2.84 -16.05
CA TYR A 100 -6.93 2.63 -14.63
C TYR A 100 -7.25 3.95 -13.93
N THR A 101 -8.08 3.88 -12.89
CA THR A 101 -8.39 5.03 -12.04
C THR A 101 -8.41 4.55 -10.61
N ASN A 102 -7.46 5.04 -9.81
CA ASN A 102 -7.37 4.72 -8.40
C ASN A 102 -8.69 5.04 -7.67
N GLN A 103 -9.13 4.12 -6.82
CA GLN A 103 -10.35 4.25 -6.01
C GLN A 103 -10.06 4.45 -4.52
N ILE A 104 -8.78 4.46 -4.12
CA ILE A 104 -8.38 4.66 -2.73
C ILE A 104 -8.48 6.15 -2.39
N LEU A 105 -9.59 6.53 -1.76
CA LEU A 105 -9.84 7.87 -1.24
C LEU A 105 -10.60 7.77 0.10
N PRO A 106 -10.40 8.74 1.03
CA PRO A 106 -9.41 9.81 0.98
C PRO A 106 -7.97 9.31 1.17
N ILE A 107 -6.98 10.08 0.67
CA ILE A 107 -5.56 9.85 0.96
C ILE A 107 -5.29 10.32 2.41
N PRO A 108 -4.58 9.54 3.23
CA PRO A 108 -4.32 9.92 4.61
C PRO A 108 -3.33 11.09 4.71
N ASN A 109 -3.32 11.73 5.87
CA ASN A 109 -2.35 12.73 6.29
C ASN A 109 -1.49 12.17 7.43
N SER A 110 -0.33 12.79 7.68
CA SER A 110 0.49 12.51 8.85
C SER A 110 -0.33 12.57 10.16
N ASN A 111 0.02 11.70 11.10
CA ASN A 111 -0.61 11.49 12.41
C ASN A 111 -2.03 10.87 12.38
N GLN A 112 -2.53 10.43 11.23
CA GLN A 112 -3.79 9.68 11.18
C GLN A 112 -3.55 8.18 11.39
N ASN A 113 -4.49 7.51 12.07
CA ASN A 113 -4.48 6.05 12.13
C ASN A 113 -5.04 5.50 10.83
N ILE A 114 -4.39 4.49 10.29
CA ILE A 114 -4.82 3.81 9.07
C ILE A 114 -4.89 2.31 9.29
N THR A 115 -5.75 1.66 8.51
CA THR A 115 -5.70 0.22 8.26
C THR A 115 -5.56 0.01 6.76
N VAL A 116 -4.52 -0.72 6.37
CA VAL A 116 -4.15 -0.98 4.97
C VAL A 116 -4.25 -2.46 4.70
N THR A 117 -4.76 -2.83 3.52
CA THR A 117 -4.86 -4.22 3.06
C THR A 117 -4.32 -4.32 1.65
N GLY A 118 -3.49 -5.33 1.39
CA GLY A 118 -2.88 -5.60 0.09
C GLY A 118 -1.77 -6.66 0.19
N PRO A 119 -1.07 -6.95 -0.92
CA PRO A 119 0.06 -7.86 -0.92
C PRO A 119 1.20 -7.30 -0.08
N TYR A 120 1.83 -8.17 0.71
CA TYR A 120 3.04 -7.83 1.46
C TYR A 120 4.25 -8.29 0.66
N VAL A 121 5.06 -7.33 0.22
CA VAL A 121 6.15 -7.55 -0.73
C VAL A 121 7.47 -7.02 -0.20
N LEU A 122 8.56 -7.59 -0.71
CA LEU A 122 9.89 -7.02 -0.63
C LEU A 122 10.18 -6.30 -1.95
N ASP A 123 10.53 -5.02 -1.89
CA ASP A 123 11.13 -4.33 -3.03
C ASP A 123 12.63 -4.70 -3.09
N ASN A 124 13.05 -5.41 -4.13
CA ASN A 124 14.43 -5.89 -4.26
C ASN A 124 15.43 -4.80 -4.65
N VAL A 125 14.96 -3.64 -5.11
CA VAL A 125 15.80 -2.49 -5.44
C VAL A 125 16.10 -1.68 -4.18
N HIS A 126 15.08 -1.40 -3.38
CA HIS A 126 15.23 -0.60 -2.16
C HIS A 126 15.54 -1.41 -0.90
N GLY A 127 15.13 -2.68 -0.88
CA GLY A 127 15.37 -3.64 0.20
C GLY A 127 14.39 -3.59 1.36
N TRP A 128 13.40 -2.70 1.36
CA TRP A 128 12.39 -2.60 2.42
C TRP A 128 11.10 -3.36 2.09
N MET A 129 10.30 -3.62 3.13
CA MET A 129 9.00 -4.25 3.04
C MET A 129 7.89 -3.22 2.83
N GLU A 130 6.87 -3.62 2.08
CA GLU A 130 5.78 -2.75 1.64
C GLU A 130 4.44 -3.51 1.59
N VAL A 131 3.34 -2.76 1.71
CA VAL A 131 2.04 -3.18 1.19
C VAL A 131 1.87 -2.55 -0.19
N HIS A 132 2.07 -3.35 -1.24
CA HIS A 132 2.11 -2.87 -2.61
C HIS A 132 1.46 -3.89 -3.58
N PRO A 133 0.41 -3.50 -4.32
CA PRO A 133 -0.29 -2.21 -4.23
C PRO A 133 -1.32 -2.24 -3.10
N VAL A 134 -1.76 -1.07 -2.64
CA VAL A 134 -2.87 -0.97 -1.69
C VAL A 134 -4.19 -1.37 -2.37
N TYR A 135 -4.85 -2.41 -1.85
CA TYR A 135 -6.19 -2.81 -2.28
C TYR A 135 -7.29 -2.08 -1.51
N PHE A 136 -7.08 -1.85 -0.22
CA PHE A 136 -8.00 -1.12 0.64
C PHE A 136 -7.25 -0.31 1.68
N LEU A 137 -7.75 0.90 1.95
CA LEU A 137 -7.29 1.74 3.04
C LEU A 137 -8.49 2.36 3.74
N SER A 138 -8.45 2.40 5.08
CA SER A 138 -9.39 3.19 5.88
C SER A 138 -8.63 4.04 6.88
N ILE A 139 -9.12 5.25 7.11
CA ILE A 139 -8.63 6.19 8.12
C ILE A 139 -9.56 6.11 9.34
N SER A 140 -9.01 6.11 10.55
CA SER A 140 -9.77 6.08 11.82
C SER A 140 -9.34 7.15 12.82
#